data_AF-A0A957AT64-F1
#
_entry.id   AF-A0A957AT64-F1
#
_cell.length_a   1.000
_cell.length_b   1.000
_cell.length_c   1.000
_cell.angle_alpha   90.00
_cell.angle_beta   90.00
_cell.angle_gamma   90.00
#
_symmetry.space_group_name_H-M   'P 1'
#
loop_
_entity.id
_entity.type
_entity.pdbx_description
1 polymer ?
#
loop_
_entity_poly.entity_id
_entity_poly.type
_entity_poly.pdbx_seq_one_letter_code
_entity_poly.pdbx_strand_id
1 'polypeptide(L)'
;MTVEPVVQERKRRPWVTLLGVLIALLIGLLLAEGLVRAADALGVVDLSPSLAELPAASQDEIVELSGDTALYISDPTLHHRMAANWSGVFPEEIVQEVGRSEVPIRTNSLGLRSPEVEYAKPAGTTRILVLGDSVAFGWGVRGEDTFASQLASLLAT
;
A
#
# COMPACT_ATOMS: atom_id res chain seq x y z
N MET A 1 -6.11 4.86 -77.26
CA MET A 1 -6.86 4.21 -76.17
C MET A 1 -5.85 3.81 -75.11
N THR A 2 -5.60 4.68 -74.15
CA THR A 2 -4.60 4.49 -73.07
C THR A 2 -5.35 3.99 -71.84
N VAL A 3 -4.98 2.79 -71.38
CA VAL A 3 -5.53 2.18 -70.16
C VAL A 3 -4.73 2.71 -68.98
N GLU A 4 -5.37 3.46 -68.07
CA GLU A 4 -4.72 3.86 -66.82
C GLU A 4 -4.54 2.63 -65.89
N PRO A 5 -3.42 2.54 -65.15
CA PRO A 5 -3.23 1.47 -64.19
C PRO A 5 -4.10 1.68 -62.96
N VAL A 6 -4.93 0.67 -62.65
CA VAL A 6 -5.68 0.59 -61.39
C VAL A 6 -4.68 0.42 -60.24
N VAL A 7 -4.41 1.49 -59.50
CA VAL A 7 -3.67 1.43 -58.24
C VAL A 7 -4.59 0.79 -57.20
N GLN A 8 -4.38 -0.49 -56.91
CA GLN A 8 -5.08 -1.14 -55.79
C GLN A 8 -4.53 -0.64 -54.46
N GLU A 9 -5.31 0.18 -53.76
CA GLU A 9 -5.06 0.51 -52.36
C GLU A 9 -5.12 -0.76 -51.50
N ARG A 10 -3.96 -1.20 -50.99
CA ARG A 10 -3.90 -2.26 -49.98
C ARG A 10 -4.61 -1.78 -48.71
N LYS A 11 -5.83 -2.25 -48.51
CA LYS A 11 -6.61 -2.05 -47.28
C LYS A 11 -5.81 -2.60 -46.08
N ARG A 12 -5.14 -1.73 -45.34
CA ARG A 12 -4.37 -2.10 -44.14
C ARG A 12 -5.32 -2.75 -43.14
N ARG A 13 -4.99 -3.96 -42.69
CA ARG A 13 -5.78 -4.71 -41.70
C ARG A 13 -5.27 -4.34 -40.30
N PRO A 14 -5.92 -3.41 -39.56
CA PRO A 14 -5.39 -2.89 -38.30
C PRO A 14 -5.18 -3.98 -37.24
N TRP A 15 -5.98 -5.05 -37.28
CA TRP A 15 -5.85 -6.22 -36.41
C TRP A 15 -4.54 -7.00 -36.61
N VAL A 16 -3.96 -7.00 -37.81
CA VAL A 16 -2.66 -7.66 -38.06
C VAL A 16 -1.53 -6.85 -37.42
N THR A 17 -1.60 -5.51 -37.50
CA THR A 17 -0.65 -4.63 -36.82
C THR A 17 -0.77 -4.75 -35.30
N LEU A 18 -1.99 -4.76 -34.76
CA LEU A 18 -2.24 -4.94 -33.33
C LEU A 18 -1.70 -6.28 -32.83
N LEU A 19 -1.99 -7.37 -33.56
CA LEU A 19 -1.48 -8.70 -33.24
C LEU A 19 0.06 -8.73 -33.28
N GLY A 20 0.67 -8.08 -34.27
CA GLY A 20 2.13 -7.95 -34.35
C GLY A 20 2.74 -7.21 -33.16
N VAL A 21 2.12 -6.12 -32.70
CA VAL A 21 2.55 -5.38 -31.50
C VAL A 21 2.42 -6.24 -30.24
N LEU A 22 1.30 -6.94 -30.07
CA LEU A 22 1.09 -7.82 -28.92
C LEU A 22 2.10 -8.98 -28.88
N ILE A 23 2.40 -9.58 -30.03
CA ILE A 23 3.43 -10.62 -30.14
C ILE A 23 4.81 -10.05 -29.80
N ALA A 24 5.16 -8.85 -30.31
CA ALA A 24 6.44 -8.22 -30.01
C ALA A 24 6.60 -7.89 -28.52
N LEU A 25 5.53 -7.41 -27.87
CA LEU A 25 5.51 -7.16 -26.42
C LEU A 25 5.69 -8.46 -25.63
N LEU A 26 4.98 -9.53 -26.02
CA LEU A 26 5.11 -10.83 -25.38
C LEU A 26 6.54 -11.37 -25.51
N ILE A 27 7.14 -11.31 -26.71
CA ILE A 27 8.52 -11.72 -26.94
C ILE A 27 9.48 -10.88 -26.10
N GLY A 28 9.28 -9.55 -26.06
CA GLY A 28 10.11 -8.65 -25.26
C GLY A 28 10.07 -9.00 -23.78
N LEU A 29 8.88 -9.27 -23.23
CA LEU A 29 8.70 -9.69 -21.84
C LEU A 29 9.38 -11.04 -21.56
N LEU A 30 9.22 -12.01 -22.46
CA LEU A 30 9.85 -13.33 -22.31
C LEU A 30 11.39 -13.25 -22.38
N LEU A 31 11.94 -12.40 -23.24
CA LEU A 31 13.38 -12.16 -23.32
C LEU A 31 13.91 -11.47 -22.06
N ALA A 32 13.19 -10.46 -21.55
CA ALA A 32 13.55 -9.78 -20.32
C ALA A 32 13.57 -10.75 -19.12
N GLU A 33 12.50 -11.53 -18.94
CA GLU A 33 12.40 -12.56 -17.90
C GLU A 33 13.52 -13.61 -18.03
N GLY A 34 13.77 -14.09 -19.25
CA GLY A 34 14.83 -15.07 -19.52
C GLY A 34 16.23 -14.52 -19.21
N LEU A 35 16.50 -13.26 -19.54
CA LEU A 35 17.76 -12.59 -19.24
C LEU A 35 17.95 -12.43 -17.73
N VAL A 36 16.91 -12.03 -17.01
CA VAL A 36 16.90 -11.88 -15.55
C VAL A 36 17.21 -13.23 -14.87
N ARG A 37 16.55 -14.32 -15.29
CA ARG A 37 16.84 -15.67 -14.78
C ARG A 37 18.24 -16.17 -15.12
N ALA A 38 18.75 -15.84 -16.31
CA ALA A 38 20.11 -16.21 -16.70
C ALA A 38 21.16 -15.44 -15.88
N ALA A 39 20.91 -14.16 -15.60
CA ALA A 39 21.78 -13.35 -14.74
C ALA A 39 21.81 -13.89 -13.30
N ASP A 40 20.66 -14.34 -12.78
CA ASP A 40 20.55 -15.02 -11.47
C ASP A 40 21.31 -16.35 -11.44
N ALA A 41 21.08 -17.21 -12.42
CA ALA A 41 21.78 -18.50 -12.54
C ALA A 41 23.30 -18.37 -12.69
N LEU A 42 23.77 -17.25 -13.24
CA LEU A 42 25.20 -16.92 -13.38
C LEU A 42 25.75 -16.15 -12.16
N GLY A 43 24.93 -15.84 -11.16
CA GLY A 43 25.33 -15.10 -9.96
C GLY A 43 25.67 -13.63 -10.21
N VAL A 44 25.20 -13.06 -11.32
CA VAL A 44 25.36 -11.63 -11.66
C VAL A 44 24.34 -10.76 -10.92
N VAL A 45 23.16 -11.32 -10.66
CA VAL A 45 22.08 -10.74 -9.85
C VAL A 45 21.66 -11.81 -8.85
N ASP A 46 21.19 -11.45 -7.67
CA ASP A 46 20.61 -12.39 -6.72
C ASP A 46 19.10 -12.08 -6.60
N LEU A 47 18.27 -12.99 -7.12
CA LEU A 47 16.81 -12.88 -7.07
C LEU A 47 16.20 -13.73 -5.95
N SER A 48 17.03 -14.40 -5.14
CA SER A 48 16.58 -15.14 -3.95
C SER A 48 15.86 -14.32 -2.88
N PRO A 49 15.99 -12.98 -2.76
CA PRO A 49 15.10 -12.20 -1.90
C PRO A 49 13.72 -12.02 -2.56
N SER A 50 13.00 -13.12 -2.79
CA SER A 50 11.62 -13.12 -3.28
C SER A 50 10.68 -13.69 -2.22
N LEU A 51 10.05 -12.81 -1.42
CA LEU A 51 8.88 -13.00 -0.53
C LEU A 51 8.89 -14.14 0.52
N ALA A 52 9.75 -15.16 0.43
CA ALA A 52 9.91 -16.22 1.41
C ALA A 52 10.85 -15.82 2.55
N GLU A 53 11.68 -14.81 2.32
CA GLU A 53 12.58 -14.19 3.28
C GLU A 53 12.17 -12.74 3.56
N LEU A 54 10.87 -12.46 3.68
CA LEU A 54 10.53 -11.43 4.66
C LEU A 54 10.77 -12.10 6.00
N PRO A 55 11.85 -11.80 6.75
CA PRO A 55 11.95 -12.28 8.12
C PRO A 55 10.62 -11.91 8.77
N ALA A 56 9.93 -12.90 9.37
CA ALA A 56 8.75 -12.62 10.16
C ALA A 56 9.14 -11.47 11.08
N ALA A 57 8.59 -10.27 10.84
CA ALA A 57 9.12 -9.00 11.29
C ALA A 57 9.76 -9.19 12.66
N SER A 58 11.10 -9.24 12.68
CA SER A 58 11.79 -9.58 13.92
C SER A 58 11.41 -8.50 14.93
N GLN A 59 11.22 -8.87 16.19
CA GLN A 59 10.83 -7.92 17.24
C GLN A 59 11.83 -6.76 17.40
N ASP A 60 13.00 -6.86 16.75
CA ASP A 60 14.06 -5.88 16.71
C ASP A 60 13.92 -4.87 15.55
N GLU A 61 13.06 -5.14 14.56
CA GLU A 61 12.68 -4.20 13.49
C GLU A 61 11.35 -3.51 13.82
N ILE A 62 11.08 -3.35 15.13
CA ILE A 62 10.12 -2.35 15.58
C ILE A 62 10.76 -1.01 15.27
N VAL A 63 10.28 -0.37 14.21
CA VAL A 63 10.49 1.05 13.98
C VAL A 63 10.10 1.75 15.29
N GLU A 64 11.10 2.22 16.02
CA GLU A 64 10.93 2.97 17.25
C GLU A 64 10.39 4.34 16.87
N LEU A 65 9.07 4.40 16.63
CA LEU A 65 8.34 5.65 16.48
C LEU A 65 8.58 6.45 17.77
N SER A 66 9.10 7.66 17.67
CA SER A 66 9.70 8.41 18.79
C SER A 66 8.76 8.58 20.00
N GLY A 67 8.81 7.63 20.93
CA GLY A 67 8.03 7.61 22.17
C GLY A 67 8.54 6.51 23.10
N ASP A 68 8.35 6.66 24.41
CA ASP A 68 8.87 5.74 25.45
C ASP A 68 8.33 4.30 25.34
N THR A 69 7.45 4.02 24.39
CA THR A 69 6.82 2.71 24.16
C THR A 69 6.54 2.57 22.67
N ALA A 70 6.72 1.37 22.11
CA ALA A 70 6.35 1.07 20.74
C ALA A 70 4.84 1.31 20.48
N LEU A 71 4.48 1.88 19.33
CA LEU A 71 3.06 2.05 18.96
C LEU A 71 2.35 0.70 18.89
N TYR A 72 2.98 -0.33 18.32
CA TYR A 72 2.43 -1.68 18.26
C TYR A 72 3.05 -2.54 19.36
N ILE A 73 2.19 -3.17 20.16
CA ILE A 73 2.55 -4.07 21.25
C ILE A 73 1.89 -5.44 21.03
N SER A 74 2.49 -6.48 21.61
CA SER A 74 1.94 -7.83 21.52
C SER A 74 0.62 -7.97 22.29
N ASP A 75 -0.33 -8.73 21.73
CA ASP A 75 -1.62 -9.04 22.33
C ASP A 75 -1.95 -10.54 22.17
N PRO A 76 -2.36 -11.26 23.21
CA PRO A 76 -2.60 -12.71 23.12
C PRO A 76 -3.80 -13.09 22.24
N THR A 77 -4.71 -12.17 21.96
CA THR A 77 -5.92 -12.41 21.15
C THR A 77 -5.77 -11.87 19.74
N LEU A 78 -5.24 -10.66 19.61
CA LEU A 78 -5.08 -9.97 18.32
C LEU A 78 -3.72 -10.19 17.68
N HIS A 79 -2.82 -10.91 18.36
CA HIS A 79 -1.38 -11.00 18.08
C HIS A 79 -0.64 -9.66 18.27
N HIS A 80 -1.16 -8.57 17.70
CA HIS A 80 -0.71 -7.21 17.91
C HIS A 80 -1.88 -6.26 18.14
N ARG A 81 -1.63 -5.21 18.92
CA ARG A 81 -2.52 -4.06 19.05
C ARG A 81 -1.72 -2.78 19.17
N MET A 82 -2.38 -1.66 18.96
CA MET A 82 -1.76 -0.38 19.28
C MET A 82 -1.77 -0.14 20.80
N ALA A 83 -0.71 0.45 21.32
CA ALA A 83 -0.61 0.90 22.70
C ALA A 83 -1.73 1.91 23.01
N ALA A 84 -2.27 1.85 24.22
CA ALA A 84 -3.29 2.79 24.69
C ALA A 84 -2.64 4.11 25.12
N ASN A 85 -3.35 5.22 24.94
CA ASN A 85 -2.89 6.57 25.29
C ASN A 85 -1.51 6.92 24.72
N TRP A 86 -1.21 6.39 23.54
CA TRP A 86 0.07 6.56 22.89
C TRP A 86 0.10 7.88 22.11
N SER A 87 1.24 8.56 22.12
CA SER A 87 1.46 9.77 21.33
C SER A 87 2.89 9.79 20.81
N GLY A 88 3.06 10.15 19.54
CA GLY A 88 4.35 10.25 18.89
C GLY A 88 4.20 10.71 17.43
N VAL A 89 5.28 10.62 16.67
CA VAL A 89 5.30 10.98 15.24
C VAL A 89 5.86 9.81 14.43
N PHE A 90 5.59 9.81 13.13
CA PHE A 90 6.34 8.94 12.24
C PHE A 90 7.81 9.39 12.18
N PRO A 91 8.77 8.46 12.30
CA PRO A 91 10.20 8.74 12.21
C PRO A 91 10.56 9.20 10.81
N GLU A 92 11.56 10.06 10.75
CA GLU A 92 11.90 10.83 9.56
C GLU A 92 12.24 9.93 8.37
N GLU A 93 12.87 8.78 8.64
CA GLU A 93 13.28 7.79 7.64
C GLU A 93 12.11 7.19 6.87
N ILE A 94 10.94 7.10 7.49
CA ILE A 94 9.70 6.60 6.87
C ILE A 94 8.95 7.70 6.10
N VAL A 95 9.18 8.96 6.49
CA VAL A 95 8.39 10.12 6.06
C VAL A 95 9.06 10.86 4.90
N GLN A 96 10.38 10.72 4.75
CA GLN A 96 11.19 11.36 3.71
C GLN A 96 10.77 10.96 2.28
N GLU A 97 10.15 9.80 2.07
CA GLU A 97 9.61 9.42 0.75
C GLU A 97 8.39 10.25 0.30
N VAL A 98 7.74 11.00 1.20
CA VAL A 98 6.43 11.62 0.91
C VAL A 98 6.41 13.14 1.16
N GLY A 99 7.50 13.74 1.64
CA GLY A 99 7.55 15.18 1.92
C GLY A 99 6.55 15.63 2.99
N ARG A 100 6.20 14.75 3.93
CA ARG A 100 5.18 14.98 4.98
C ARG A 100 5.78 14.95 6.38
N SER A 101 6.80 15.76 6.66
CA SER A 101 7.45 15.76 7.98
C SER A 101 6.45 15.97 9.13
N GLU A 102 6.61 15.15 10.19
CA GLU A 102 5.96 15.23 11.50
C GLU A 102 4.42 15.17 11.52
N VAL A 103 3.85 14.06 11.03
CA VAL A 103 2.42 13.79 11.28
C VAL A 103 2.23 13.17 12.67
N PRO A 104 1.51 13.82 13.59
CA PRO A 104 1.25 13.28 14.91
C PRO A 104 0.31 12.07 14.82
N ILE A 105 0.67 11.02 15.55
CA ILE A 105 -0.17 9.85 15.77
C ILE A 105 -0.56 9.86 17.25
N ARG A 106 -1.84 9.64 17.51
CA ARG A 106 -2.41 9.52 18.86
C ARG A 106 -3.35 8.34 18.92
N THR A 107 -3.37 7.65 20.07
CA THR A 107 -4.33 6.60 20.36
C THR A 107 -5.10 6.91 21.63
N ASN A 108 -6.37 6.49 21.67
CA ASN A 108 -7.23 6.68 22.84
C ASN A 108 -6.96 5.62 23.92
N SER A 109 -7.78 5.59 24.98
CA SER A 109 -7.60 4.64 26.10
C SER A 109 -7.75 3.17 25.69
N LEU A 110 -8.36 2.92 24.54
CA LEU A 110 -8.56 1.59 23.94
C LEU A 110 -7.50 1.24 22.88
N GLY A 111 -6.54 2.13 22.62
CA GLY A 111 -5.56 1.93 21.55
C GLY A 111 -6.13 2.15 20.15
N LEU A 112 -7.18 2.97 19.99
CA LEU A 112 -7.76 3.30 18.69
C LEU A 112 -7.30 4.69 18.22
N ARG A 113 -7.19 4.91 16.90
CA ARG A 113 -6.89 6.24 16.31
C ARG A 113 -8.09 7.20 16.27
N SER A 114 -9.20 6.84 16.92
CA SER A 114 -10.41 7.65 17.01
C SER A 114 -10.38 8.55 18.26
N PRO A 115 -11.36 9.47 18.41
CA PRO A 115 -11.71 10.00 19.72
C PRO A 115 -12.05 8.90 20.72
N GLU A 116 -12.16 9.27 22.00
CA GLU A 116 -12.58 8.36 23.07
C GLU A 116 -13.98 7.81 22.78
N VAL A 117 -14.17 6.51 23.00
CA VAL A 117 -15.45 5.83 22.79
C VAL A 117 -15.75 4.91 23.96
N GLU A 118 -17.00 4.89 24.41
CA GLU A 118 -17.42 3.92 25.42
C GLU A 118 -17.36 2.49 24.87
N TYR A 119 -16.83 1.56 25.65
CA TYR A 119 -16.80 0.15 25.25
C TYR A 119 -18.22 -0.38 24.99
N ALA A 120 -19.13 -0.13 25.93
CA ALA A 120 -20.56 -0.35 25.72
C ALA A 120 -21.07 0.59 24.63
N LYS A 121 -21.91 0.09 23.73
CA LYS A 121 -22.53 0.91 22.69
C LYS A 121 -23.71 1.68 23.28
N PRO A 122 -23.68 3.03 23.35
CA PRO A 122 -24.81 3.79 23.87
C PRO A 122 -26.04 3.61 22.96
N ALA A 123 -27.23 3.56 23.55
CA ALA A 123 -28.48 3.43 22.81
C ALA A 123 -28.68 4.64 21.87
N GLY A 124 -29.23 4.38 20.68
CA GLY A 124 -29.50 5.44 19.69
C GLY A 124 -28.24 5.99 18.99
N THR A 125 -27.06 5.40 19.18
CA THR A 125 -25.83 5.83 18.50
C THR A 125 -25.47 4.96 17.29
N THR A 126 -24.93 5.60 16.27
CA THR A 126 -24.26 4.92 15.16
C THR A 126 -22.81 4.67 15.55
N ARG A 127 -22.37 3.42 15.48
CA ARG A 127 -20.97 3.02 15.75
C ARG A 127 -20.35 2.54 14.45
N ILE A 128 -19.26 3.16 14.06
CA ILE A 128 -18.53 2.87 12.83
C ILE A 128 -17.27 2.12 13.21
N LEU A 129 -17.05 0.95 12.59
CA LEU A 129 -15.81 0.20 12.65
C LEU A 129 -15.16 0.25 11.27
N VAL A 130 -13.92 0.71 11.20
CA VAL A 130 -13.11 0.73 9.98
C VAL A 130 -11.99 -0.31 10.14
N LEU A 131 -11.92 -1.26 9.23
CA LEU A 131 -10.89 -2.29 9.17
C LEU A 131 -10.17 -2.21 7.83
N GLY A 132 -8.85 -2.37 7.84
CA GLY A 132 -8.04 -2.34 6.63
C GLY A 132 -6.56 -2.30 6.97
N ASP A 133 -5.80 -1.65 6.11
CA ASP A 133 -4.34 -1.58 6.14
C ASP A 133 -3.84 -0.16 6.52
N SER A 134 -2.70 0.26 5.95
CA SER A 134 -2.12 1.59 6.14
C SER A 134 -3.05 2.74 5.74
N VAL A 135 -4.00 2.49 4.82
CA VAL A 135 -5.01 3.49 4.43
C VAL A 135 -6.05 3.65 5.54
N ALA A 136 -6.55 2.54 6.11
CA ALA A 136 -7.44 2.56 7.26
C ALA A 136 -6.78 3.18 8.49
N PHE A 137 -5.48 2.94 8.67
CA PHE A 137 -4.69 3.57 9.72
C PHE A 137 -4.54 5.09 9.52
N GLY A 138 -4.61 5.60 8.29
CA GLY A 138 -4.31 7.01 7.98
C GLY A 138 -2.81 7.29 8.02
N TRP A 139 -2.02 6.47 7.33
CA TRP A 139 -0.57 6.64 7.23
C TRP A 139 -0.21 8.00 6.62
N GLY A 140 0.61 8.77 7.34
CA GLY A 140 0.96 10.14 6.95
C GLY A 140 -0.21 11.13 6.96
N VAL A 141 -1.30 10.83 7.69
CA VAL A 141 -2.48 11.70 7.85
C VAL A 141 -2.76 11.95 9.33
N ARG A 142 -3.10 13.21 9.68
CA ARG A 142 -3.52 13.56 11.05
C ARG A 142 -4.81 12.82 11.40
N GLY A 143 -5.02 12.52 12.68
CA GLY A 143 -6.16 11.70 13.12
C GLY A 143 -7.51 12.25 12.64
N GLU A 144 -7.71 13.55 12.76
CA GLU A 144 -8.87 14.31 12.32
C GLU A 144 -9.07 14.30 10.79
N ASP A 145 -7.98 14.24 10.02
CA ASP A 145 -7.99 14.27 8.56
C ASP A 145 -8.16 12.87 7.94
N THR A 146 -8.12 11.80 8.73
CA THR A 146 -8.31 10.44 8.23
C THR A 146 -9.71 10.26 7.65
N PHE A 147 -9.85 9.42 6.62
CA PHE A 147 -11.17 9.17 6.04
C PHE A 147 -12.15 8.55 7.05
N ALA A 148 -11.66 7.81 8.06
CA ALA A 148 -12.47 7.27 9.13
C ALA A 148 -13.09 8.39 9.99
N SER A 149 -12.29 9.40 10.35
CA SER A 149 -12.78 10.59 11.06
C SER A 149 -13.74 11.42 10.22
N GLN A 150 -13.42 11.62 8.94
CA GLN A 150 -14.30 12.34 8.01
C GLN A 150 -15.63 11.61 7.80
N LEU A 151 -15.60 10.28 7.67
CA LEU A 151 -16.80 9.45 7.59
C LEU A 151 -17.64 9.58 8.86
N ALA A 152 -17.02 9.53 10.03
CA ALA A 152 -17.73 9.72 11.30
C ALA A 152 -18.37 11.12 11.38
N SER A 153 -17.68 12.16 10.95
CA SER A 153 -18.22 13.53 10.91
C SER A 153 -19.38 13.67 9.91
N LEU A 154 -19.31 13.00 8.76
CA LEU A 154 -20.37 13.07 7.74
C LEU A 154 -21.64 12.32 8.16
N LEU A 155 -21.50 11.31 9.03
CA LEU A 155 -22.60 10.50 9.54
C LEU A 155 -23.07 10.94 10.94
N ALA A 156 -22.42 11.93 11.55
CA ALA A 156 -22.87 12.53 12.79
C ALA A 156 -24.21 13.22 12.53
N THR A 157 -25.27 12.67 13.12
CA THR A 157 -26.65 13.16 13.01
C THR A 157 -27.04 13.89 14.29
#